data_AF-A0A5B0CLU3-F1
#
_entry.id   AF-A0A5B0CLU3-F1
#
_cell.length_a   1.000
_cell.length_b   1.000
_cell.length_c   1.000
_cell.angle_alpha   90.00
_cell.angle_beta   90.00
_cell.angle_gamma   90.00
#
_symmetry.space_group_name_H-M   'P 1'
#
loop_
_entity.id
_entity.type
_entity.pdbx_description
1 polymer ?
#
loop_
_entity_poly.entity_id
_entity_poly.type
_entity_poly.pdbx_seq_one_letter_code
_entity_poly.pdbx_strand_id
1 'polypeptide(L)' 'MFLKNVKLRIVWIIPNVFCYLMLFGLAMWMMANVEGLQEINSLSIYVIFMILLLLVSVFGSYRILTWIKQGEM' A
#
# COMPACT_ATOMS: atom_id res chain seq x y z
N MET A 1 12.72 -7.28 27.66
CA MET A 1 12.84 -7.67 26.24
C MET A 1 11.76 -7.01 25.36
N PHE A 2 11.31 -5.78 25.68
CA PHE A 2 10.15 -5.14 25.00
C PHE A 2 10.52 -4.15 23.88
N LEU A 3 11.75 -3.61 23.87
CA LEU A 3 12.15 -2.56 22.92
C LEU A 3 12.65 -3.07 21.55
N LYS A 4 12.91 -4.38 21.41
CA LYS A 4 13.52 -4.94 20.19
C LYS A 4 12.50 -5.05 19.03
N ASN A 5 11.20 -5.17 19.34
CA ASN A 5 10.16 -5.43 18.34
C ASN A 5 9.55 -4.15 17.74
N VAL A 6 9.71 -2.99 18.38
CA VAL A 6 9.19 -1.70 17.88
C VAL A 6 9.91 -1.28 16.59
N LYS A 7 11.24 -1.48 16.50
CA LYS A 7 11.99 -1.21 15.26
C LYS A 7 11.53 -2.09 14.10
N LEU A 8 11.31 -3.39 14.34
CA LEU A 8 10.75 -4.27 13.32
C LEU A 8 9.34 -3.79 12.92
N ARG A 9 8.49 -3.42 13.88
CA ARG A 9 7.13 -2.90 13.58
C ARG A 9 7.16 -1.64 12.72
N ILE A 10 8.02 -0.68 13.04
CA ILE A 10 8.19 0.55 12.24
C ILE A 10 8.63 0.22 10.82
N VAL A 11 9.55 -0.73 10.64
CA VAL A 11 10.00 -1.21 9.31
C VAL A 11 8.87 -1.80 8.48
N TRP A 12 7.79 -2.32 9.09
CA TRP A 12 6.61 -2.84 8.37
C TRP A 12 5.50 -1.79 8.20
N ILE A 13 5.36 -0.84 9.12
CA ILE A 13 4.39 0.25 9.03
C ILE A 13 4.78 1.26 7.94
N ILE A 14 6.07 1.62 7.86
CA ILE A 14 6.60 2.57 6.87
C ILE A 14 6.22 2.18 5.44
N PRO A 15 6.54 0.97 4.93
CA PRO A 15 6.19 0.58 3.58
C PRO A 15 4.67 0.51 3.35
N ASN A 16 3.88 0.20 4.39
CA ASN A 16 2.42 0.22 4.25
C ASN A 16 1.87 1.65 4.09
N VAL A 17 2.33 2.60 4.91
CA VAL A 17 1.97 4.01 4.79
C VAL A 17 2.45 4.59 3.46
N PHE A 18 3.65 4.20 3.03
CA PHE A 18 4.19 4.57 1.72
C PHE A 18 3.36 4.01 0.57
N CYS A 19 2.87 2.77 0.66
CA CYS A 19 1.95 2.19 -0.32
C CYS A 19 0.65 2.99 -0.42
N TYR A 20 0.06 3.40 0.72
CA TYR A 20 -1.14 4.26 0.70
C TYR A 20 -0.87 5.62 0.05
N LEU A 21 0.26 6.26 0.38
CA LEU A 21 0.66 7.53 -0.25
C LEU A 21 0.87 7.39 -1.76
N MET A 22 1.54 6.31 -2.19
CA MET A 22 1.71 6.00 -3.61
C MET A 22 0.37 5.75 -4.30
N LEU A 23 -0.55 5.01 -3.66
CA LEU A 23 -1.88 4.74 -4.21
C LEU A 23 -2.67 6.04 -4.40
N PHE A 24 -2.60 6.94 -3.41
CA PHE A 24 -3.25 8.25 -3.48
C PHE A 24 -2.64 9.14 -4.57
N GLY A 25 -1.31 9.18 -4.69
CA GLY A 25 -0.61 9.91 -5.74
C GLY A 25 -0.90 9.36 -7.13
N LEU A 26 -0.89 8.04 -7.28
CA LEU A 26 -1.17 7.35 -8.55
C LEU A 26 -2.64 7.51 -8.95
N ALA A 27 -3.57 7.55 -7.99
CA ALA A 27 -4.97 7.86 -8.24
C ALA A 27 -5.19 9.29 -8.72
N MET A 28 -4.56 10.29 -8.07
CA MET A 28 -4.62 11.68 -8.52
C MET A 28 -4.00 11.85 -9.91
N TRP A 29 -2.84 11.24 -10.15
CA TRP A 29 -2.19 11.30 -11.46
C TRP A 29 -3.00 10.61 -12.55
N MET A 30 -3.59 9.44 -12.26
CA MET A 30 -4.46 8.72 -13.19
C MET A 30 -5.69 9.57 -13.54
N MET A 31 -6.34 10.21 -12.57
CA MET A 31 -7.49 11.09 -12.84
C MET A 31 -7.10 12.30 -13.70
N ALA A 32 -5.94 12.91 -13.44
CA ALA A 32 -5.44 14.04 -14.22
C ALA A 32 -5.03 13.67 -15.66
N ASN A 33 -4.65 12.42 -15.91
CA ASN A 33 -4.16 11.94 -17.21
C ASN A 33 -5.08 10.89 -17.83
N VAL A 34 -6.34 10.80 -17.38
CA VAL A 34 -7.25 9.71 -17.74
C VAL A 34 -7.47 9.62 -19.26
N GLU A 35 -7.59 10.77 -19.92
CA GLU A 35 -7.81 10.88 -21.37
C GLU A 35 -6.60 10.33 -22.16
N GLY A 36 -5.38 10.73 -21.79
CA GLY A 36 -4.16 10.22 -22.41
C GLY A 36 -3.90 8.73 -22.13
N LEU A 37 -4.28 8.23 -20.96
CA LEU A 37 -4.16 6.80 -20.64
C LEU A 37 -5.17 5.94 -21.41
N GLN A 38 -6.35 6.49 -21.71
CA GLN A 38 -7.40 5.82 -22.46
C GLN A 38 -7.03 5.71 -23.94
N GLU A 39 -6.42 6.74 -24.53
CA GLU A 39 -5.92 6.72 -25.92
C GLU A 39 -4.88 5.62 -26.16
N ILE A 40 -4.02 5.35 -25.19
CA ILE A 40 -2.92 4.38 -25.30
C ILE A 40 -3.36 2.98 -24.78
N ASN A 41 -4.64 2.81 -24.43
CA ASN A 41 -5.22 1.59 -23.86
C ASN A 41 -4.44 1.04 -22.64
N SER A 42 -3.66 1.89 -21.99
CA SER A 42 -2.78 1.54 -20.87
C SER A 42 -3.47 1.74 -19.52
N LEU A 43 -4.64 2.38 -19.52
CA LEU A 43 -5.49 2.62 -18.35
C LEU A 43 -5.74 1.32 -17.56
N SER A 44 -6.03 0.22 -18.26
CA SER A 44 -6.22 -1.11 -17.65
C SER A 44 -5.01 -1.60 -16.84
N ILE A 45 -3.78 -1.35 -17.32
CA ILE A 45 -2.55 -1.74 -16.63
C ILE A 45 -2.40 -0.95 -15.33
N TYR A 46 -2.63 0.37 -15.37
CA TYR A 46 -2.53 1.21 -14.19
C TYR A 46 -3.63 0.89 -13.15
N VAL A 47 -4.82 0.50 -13.59
CA VAL A 47 -5.89 0.01 -12.70
C VAL A 47 -5.48 -1.32 -12.03
N ILE A 48 -4.90 -2.27 -12.78
CA ILE A 48 -4.36 -3.51 -12.19
C ILE A 48 -3.25 -3.19 -11.18
N PHE A 49 -2.36 -2.25 -11.48
CA PHE A 49 -1.33 -1.80 -10.54
C PHE A 49 -1.93 -1.20 -9.26
N MET A 50 -2.99 -0.40 -9.36
CA MET A 50 -3.70 0.10 -8.19
C MET A 50 -4.30 -1.03 -7.35
N ILE A 51 -4.91 -2.04 -7.97
CA ILE A 51 -5.46 -3.20 -7.25
C ILE A 51 -4.34 -3.99 -6.55
N LEU A 52 -3.22 -4.21 -7.22
CA LEU A 52 -2.05 -4.89 -6.62
C LEU A 52 -1.48 -4.10 -5.45
N LEU A 53 -1.33 -2.77 -5.57
CA LEU A 53 -0.90 -1.89 -4.48
C LEU A 53 -1.88 -1.95 -3.30
N LEU A 54 -3.18 -1.98 -3.57
CA LEU A 54 -4.22 -2.09 -2.55
C LEU A 54 -4.13 -3.43 -1.82
N LEU A 55 -3.95 -4.54 -2.55
CA LEU A 55 -3.73 -5.86 -1.96
C LEU A 55 -2.48 -5.90 -1.09
N VAL A 56 -1.35 -5.37 -1.58
CA VAL A 56 -0.10 -5.30 -0.80
C VAL A 56 -0.30 -4.49 0.49
N SER A 57 -1.02 -3.37 0.40
CA SER A 57 -1.30 -2.52 1.55
C SER A 57 -2.25 -3.18 2.57
N VAL A 58 -3.30 -3.85 2.09
CA VAL A 58 -4.21 -4.63 2.94
C VAL A 58 -3.46 -5.77 3.61
N PHE A 59 -2.60 -6.48 2.88
CA PHE A 59 -1.79 -7.58 3.42
C PHE A 59 -0.79 -7.10 4.47
N GLY A 60 -0.15 -5.94 4.24
CA GLY A 60 0.70 -5.27 5.22
C GLY A 60 -0.07 -4.92 6.49
N SER A 61 -1.29 -4.42 6.35
CA SER A 61 -2.18 -4.09 7.47
C SER A 61 -2.64 -5.35 8.24
N TYR A 62 -3.02 -6.42 7.53
CA TYR A 62 -3.38 -7.71 8.15
C TYR A 62 -2.23 -8.30 8.96
N ARG A 63 -0.99 -8.20 8.48
CA ARG A 63 0.18 -8.65 9.23
C ARG A 63 0.43 -7.84 10.51
N ILE A 64 0.20 -6.53 10.47
CA ILE A 64 0.29 -5.70 11.68
C ILE A 64 -0.82 -6.13 12.67
N LEU A 65 -2.02 -6.42 12.16
CA LEU A 65 -3.15 -6.83 12.98
C LEU A 65 -2.95 -8.22 13.61
N THR A 66 -2.38 -9.18 12.89
CA THR A 66 -2.01 -10.50 13.44
C THR A 66 -0.94 -10.38 14.51
N TRP A 67 0.03 -9.48 14.35
CA TRP A 67 1.04 -9.21 15.37
C TRP A 67 0.46 -8.63 16.66
N ILE A 68 -0.54 -7.74 16.55
CA ILE A 68 -1.28 -7.21 17.71
C ILE A 68 -2.09 -8.33 18.36
N LYS A 69 -2.75 -9.18 17.56
CA LYS A 69 -3.62 -10.26 18.05
C LYS A 69 -2.88 -11.43 18.68
N GLN A 70 -1.64 -11.69 18.26
CA GLN A 70 -0.76 -12.72 18.84
C GLN A 70 -0.14 -12.30 20.17
N GLY A 71 -0.38 -11.08 20.65
CA GLY A 71 0.01 -10.70 22.01
C GLY A 71 1.51 -10.58 22.23
N GLU A 72 2.32 -10.32 21.19
CA GLU A 72 3.67 -9.74 21.40
C GLU A 72 3.58 -8.28 21.88
N MET A 73 2.61 -7.95 22.74
CA MET A 73 2.55 -6.66 23.42
C MET A 73 3.42 -6.70 24.65
#